data_AF-D6PCL7-F1
#
_entry.id   AF-D6PCL7-F1
#
_cell.length_a   1.000
_cell.length_b   1.000
_cell.length_c   1.000
_cell.angle_alpha   90.00
_cell.angle_beta   90.00
_cell.angle_gamma   90.00
#
_symmetry.space_group_name_H-M   'P 1'
#
loop_
_entity.id
_entity.type
_entity.pdbx_description
1 polymer ?
#
loop_
_entity_poly.entity_id
_entity_poly.type
_entity_poly.pdbx_seq_one_letter_code
_entity_poly.pdbx_strand_id
1 'polypeptide(L)'
;MAFLGGKAESGFDFFADRADLDTQLAWADLVITGEGSLDLSSLMGKCVGNVAEKCREMGKPCIGIGGIVRNKEKLSNLFTGIYSITPDLTDQVSALKFASKWLKELSKKASNDIQV
;
A
#
# COMPACT_ATOMS: atom_id res chain seq x y z
N MET A 1 8.75 21.17 -18.45
CA MET A 1 10.20 21.43 -18.36
C MET A 1 10.71 22.56 -19.28
N ALA A 2 9.86 23.24 -20.08
CA ALA A 2 10.34 24.21 -21.07
C ALA A 2 10.39 25.69 -20.62
N PHE A 3 9.64 26.09 -19.58
CA PHE A 3 9.47 27.51 -19.24
C PHE A 3 9.99 27.88 -17.85
N LEU A 4 9.75 27.02 -16.86
CA LEU A 4 10.02 27.32 -15.44
C LEU A 4 11.29 26.62 -14.90
N GLY A 5 12.08 25.97 -15.75
CA GLY A 5 13.30 25.26 -15.33
C GLY A 5 13.08 24.08 -14.38
N GLY A 6 11.84 23.65 -14.16
CA GLY A 6 11.51 22.51 -13.29
C GLY A 6 12.10 21.20 -13.80
N LYS A 7 12.56 20.37 -12.87
CA LYS A 7 13.08 19.03 -13.13
C LYS A 7 11.99 17.99 -12.86
N ALA A 8 11.91 16.97 -13.69
CA ALA A 8 11.07 15.82 -13.39
C ALA A 8 11.79 14.96 -12.35
N GLU A 9 11.09 14.67 -11.26
CA GLU A 9 11.57 13.80 -10.18
C GLU A 9 10.54 12.70 -9.94
N SER A 10 11.01 11.58 -9.39
CA SER A 10 10.13 10.52 -8.90
C SER A 10 9.25 11.09 -7.79
N GLY A 11 7.94 11.02 -7.98
CA GLY A 11 7.00 11.50 -6.97
C GLY A 11 7.14 10.72 -5.65
N PHE A 12 7.41 9.41 -5.74
CA PHE A 12 7.64 8.60 -4.55
C PHE A 12 8.89 9.06 -3.79
N ASP A 13 10.05 9.12 -4.45
CA ASP A 13 11.31 9.47 -3.79
C ASP A 13 11.24 10.88 -3.18
N PHE A 14 10.64 11.83 -3.90
CA PHE A 14 10.44 13.20 -3.42
C PHE A 14 9.73 13.25 -2.07
N PHE A 15 8.67 12.44 -1.89
CA PHE A 15 7.92 12.38 -0.63
C PHE A 15 8.56 11.46 0.40
N ALA A 16 9.15 10.34 -0.02
CA ALA A 16 9.82 9.38 0.87
C ALA A 16 10.97 10.05 1.62
N ASP A 17 11.81 10.83 0.91
CA ASP A 17 12.91 11.57 1.51
C ASP A 17 12.42 12.59 2.55
N ARG A 18 11.34 13.32 2.23
CA ARG A 18 10.77 14.33 3.12
C ARG A 18 10.03 13.75 4.32
N ALA A 19 9.52 12.53 4.18
CA ALA A 19 8.88 11.79 5.24
C ALA A 19 9.89 11.02 6.12
N ASP A 20 11.19 11.08 5.80
CA ASP A 20 12.23 10.26 6.42
C ASP A 20 11.85 8.77 6.44
N LEU A 21 11.28 8.32 5.31
CA LEU A 21 10.57 7.05 5.24
C LEU A 21 11.48 5.86 5.59
N ASP A 22 12.73 5.85 5.12
CA ASP A 22 13.66 4.76 5.37
C ASP A 22 13.96 4.58 6.87
N THR A 23 14.09 5.67 7.62
CA THR A 23 14.25 5.63 9.08
C THR A 23 13.00 5.07 9.76
N GLN A 24 11.81 5.52 9.32
CA GLN A 24 10.53 5.02 9.87
C GLN A 24 10.34 3.52 9.59
N LEU A 25 10.66 3.07 8.38
CA LEU A 25 10.59 1.66 8.00
C LEU A 25 11.60 0.82 8.78
N ALA A 26 12.82 1.32 8.99
CA ALA A 26 13.84 0.63 9.80
C ALA A 26 13.38 0.44 11.26
N TRP A 27 12.70 1.43 11.82
CA TRP A 27 12.20 1.39 13.19
C TRP A 27 10.97 0.48 13.35
N ALA A 28 10.07 0.45 12.37
CA ALA A 28 8.78 -0.22 12.49
C ALA A 28 8.90 -1.75 12.67
N ASP A 29 8.05 -2.31 13.53
CA ASP A 29 7.85 -3.77 13.64
C ASP A 29 6.93 -4.32 12.54
N LEU A 30 6.03 -3.47 12.05
CA LEU A 30 5.04 -3.79 11.02
C LEU A 30 4.70 -2.55 10.20
N VAL A 31 4.61 -2.72 8.88
CA VAL A 31 4.23 -1.64 7.95
C VAL A 31 2.87 -1.94 7.34
N ILE A 32 1.98 -0.95 7.33
CA ILE A 32 0.68 -1.03 6.65
C ILE A 32 0.65 0.05 5.58
N THR A 33 0.39 -0.34 4.34
CA THR A 33 0.25 0.58 3.20
C THR A 33 -1.00 0.25 2.39
N GLY A 34 -1.43 1.14 1.52
CA GLY A 34 -2.64 0.90 0.73
C GLY A 34 -2.99 1.98 -0.27
N GLU A 35 -3.86 1.61 -1.21
CA GLU A 35 -4.43 2.51 -2.21
C GLU A 35 -5.82 2.02 -2.68
N GLY A 36 -6.50 2.81 -3.51
CA GLY A 36 -7.83 2.46 -4.00
C GLY A 36 -7.87 1.20 -4.87
N SER A 37 -6.87 0.99 -5.73
CA SER A 37 -6.72 -0.18 -6.58
C SER A 37 -5.29 -0.68 -6.53
N LEU A 38 -5.10 -1.84 -5.88
CA LEU A 38 -3.82 -2.56 -5.90
C LEU A 38 -3.80 -3.46 -7.12
N ASP A 39 -2.91 -3.19 -8.06
CA ASP A 39 -2.74 -3.95 -9.28
C ASP A 39 -1.27 -3.91 -9.74
N LEU A 40 -0.96 -4.44 -10.93
CA LEU A 40 0.41 -4.48 -11.41
C LEU A 40 1.03 -3.08 -11.60
N SER A 41 0.20 -2.04 -11.82
CA SER A 41 0.69 -0.67 -11.93
C SER A 41 1.16 -0.10 -10.59
N SER A 42 0.71 -0.67 -9.47
CA SER A 42 1.19 -0.35 -8.12
C SER A 42 2.69 -0.62 -7.98
N LEU A 43 3.21 -1.60 -8.74
CA LEU A 43 4.63 -1.96 -8.78
C LEU A 43 5.46 -1.08 -9.72
N MET A 44 4.82 -0.25 -10.53
CA MET A 44 5.51 0.55 -11.55
C MET A 44 5.95 1.92 -11.01
N GLY A 45 6.51 1.97 -9.80
CA GLY A 45 7.00 3.20 -9.20
C GLY A 45 5.95 4.01 -8.42
N LYS A 46 4.80 3.40 -8.07
CA LYS A 46 3.81 4.02 -7.17
C LYS A 46 4.15 3.78 -5.70
N CYS A 47 3.50 4.52 -4.81
CA CYS A 47 3.77 4.48 -3.37
C CYS A 47 3.71 3.06 -2.78
N VAL A 48 2.62 2.31 -3.00
CA VAL A 48 2.43 1.01 -2.35
C VAL A 48 3.48 -0.01 -2.78
N GLY A 49 3.80 -0.09 -4.08
CA GLY A 49 4.82 -1.01 -4.57
C GLY A 49 6.21 -0.70 -4.01
N ASN A 50 6.63 0.56 -4.06
CA ASN A 50 7.95 0.96 -3.53
C ASN A 50 8.06 0.74 -2.01
N VAL A 51 7.00 1.04 -1.24
CA VAL A 51 6.98 0.76 0.21
C VAL A 51 7.15 -0.74 0.45
N ALA A 52 6.40 -1.58 -0.27
CA ALA A 52 6.48 -3.03 -0.11
C ALA A 52 7.86 -3.59 -0.50
N GLU A 53 8.46 -3.09 -1.59
CA GLU A 53 9.81 -3.48 -2.00
C GLU A 53 10.87 -3.09 -0.97
N LYS A 54 10.84 -1.86 -0.46
CA LYS A 54 11.74 -1.41 0.63
C LYS A 54 11.56 -2.27 1.88
N CYS A 55 10.32 -2.56 2.28
CA CYS A 55 10.06 -3.44 3.42
C CYS A 55 10.68 -4.83 3.21
N ARG A 56 10.52 -5.42 2.01
CA ARG A 56 11.10 -6.71 1.67
C ARG A 56 12.63 -6.69 1.74
N GLU A 57 13.28 -5.66 1.21
CA GLU A 57 14.74 -5.48 1.27
C GLU A 57 15.25 -5.37 2.71
N MET A 58 14.47 -4.74 3.58
CA MET A 58 14.80 -4.55 5.00
C MET A 58 14.34 -5.72 5.89
N GLY A 59 13.67 -6.74 5.32
CA GLY A 59 13.11 -7.87 6.07
C GLY A 59 11.96 -7.48 7.01
N LYS A 60 11.26 -6.37 6.73
CA LYS A 60 10.12 -5.87 7.53
C LYS A 60 8.80 -6.44 7.02
N PRO A 61 7.90 -6.92 7.90
CA PRO A 61 6.59 -7.39 7.46
C PRO A 61 5.75 -6.21 6.96
N CYS A 62 5.08 -6.41 5.83
CA CYS A 62 4.31 -5.37 5.16
C CYS A 62 2.92 -5.87 4.76
N ILE A 63 1.89 -5.13 5.14
CA ILE A 63 0.50 -5.42 4.81
C ILE A 63 0.01 -4.44 3.75
N GLY A 64 -0.57 -4.96 2.68
CA GLY A 64 -1.23 -4.19 1.63
C GLY A 64 -2.74 -4.15 1.83
N ILE A 65 -3.33 -2.95 1.86
CA ILE A 65 -4.77 -2.74 1.92
C ILE A 65 -5.25 -2.06 0.64
N GLY A 66 -6.15 -2.72 -0.08
CA GLY A 66 -6.74 -2.21 -1.32
C GLY A 66 -8.22 -1.92 -1.19
N GLY A 67 -8.72 -0.88 -1.85
CA GLY A 67 -10.16 -0.80 -2.15
C GLY A 67 -10.58 -2.00 -3.00
N ILE A 68 -9.81 -2.30 -4.04
CA ILE A 68 -9.83 -3.53 -4.83
C ILE A 68 -8.41 -4.06 -4.99
N VAL A 69 -8.25 -5.38 -5.04
CA VAL A 69 -6.97 -6.03 -5.36
C VAL A 69 -7.16 -6.84 -6.64
N ARG A 70 -6.34 -6.54 -7.66
CA ARG A 70 -6.29 -7.27 -8.93
C ARG A 70 -4.95 -7.99 -9.03
N ASN A 71 -4.93 -9.12 -9.73
CA ASN A 71 -3.71 -9.92 -9.91
C ASN A 71 -3.03 -10.28 -8.56
N LYS A 72 -3.83 -10.61 -7.54
CA LYS A 72 -3.36 -10.89 -6.16
C LYS A 72 -2.18 -11.85 -6.11
N GLU A 73 -2.21 -12.91 -6.90
CA GLU A 73 -1.15 -13.92 -7.06
C GLU A 73 0.23 -13.32 -7.40
N LYS A 74 0.25 -12.22 -8.17
CA LYS A 74 1.49 -11.54 -8.56
C LYS A 74 1.97 -10.54 -7.52
N LEU A 75 1.06 -10.03 -6.69
CA LEU A 75 1.34 -9.06 -5.62
C LEU A 75 1.72 -9.74 -4.30
N SER A 76 1.25 -10.98 -4.08
CA SER A 76 1.41 -11.71 -2.80
C SER A 76 2.86 -11.83 -2.34
N ASN A 77 3.82 -11.96 -3.26
CA ASN A 77 5.24 -12.12 -2.92
C ASN A 77 5.88 -10.86 -2.30
N LEU A 78 5.19 -9.71 -2.33
CA LEU A 78 5.70 -8.44 -1.79
C LEU A 78 5.12 -8.11 -0.42
N PHE A 79 4.04 -8.77 -0.01
CA PHE A 79 3.32 -8.47 1.21
C PHE A 79 3.24 -9.71 2.08
N THR A 80 3.39 -9.52 3.40
CA THR A 80 3.07 -10.54 4.40
C THR A 80 1.57 -10.86 4.39
N GLY A 81 0.72 -9.87 4.07
CA GLY A 81 -0.71 -10.05 3.88
C GLY A 81 -1.30 -8.97 2.96
N ILE A 82 -2.26 -9.35 2.13
CA ILE A 82 -2.94 -8.42 1.22
C ILE A 82 -4.46 -8.60 1.26
N TYR A 83 -5.15 -7.49 1.49
CA TYR A 83 -6.58 -7.44 1.82
C TYR A 83 -7.30 -6.46 0.91
N SER A 84 -8.56 -6.77 0.58
CA SER A 84 -9.41 -5.92 -0.27
C SER A 84 -10.73 -5.58 0.42
N ILE A 85 -11.24 -4.36 0.21
CA ILE A 85 -12.60 -4.00 0.62
C ILE A 85 -13.62 -4.68 -0.31
N THR A 86 -13.39 -4.60 -1.62
CA THR A 86 -14.25 -5.18 -2.65
C THR A 86 -13.53 -6.33 -3.37
N PRO A 87 -14.19 -7.49 -3.54
CA PRO A 87 -15.56 -7.82 -3.12
C PRO A 87 -15.66 -8.35 -1.68
N ASP A 88 -14.55 -8.48 -0.95
CA ASP A 88 -14.47 -9.31 0.27
C ASP A 88 -15.37 -8.87 1.43
N LEU A 89 -15.64 -7.56 1.56
CA LEU A 89 -16.52 -7.02 2.60
C LEU A 89 -17.80 -6.44 2.04
N THR A 90 -17.75 -5.82 0.87
CA THR A 90 -18.89 -5.11 0.27
C THR A 90 -18.69 -4.84 -1.22
N ASP A 91 -19.74 -4.37 -1.90
CA ASP A 91 -19.71 -3.93 -3.29
C ASP A 91 -19.05 -2.53 -3.44
N GLN A 92 -18.67 -2.18 -4.67
CA GLN A 92 -17.95 -0.93 -4.96
C GLN A 92 -18.74 0.33 -4.58
N VAL A 93 -20.07 0.32 -4.75
CA VAL A 93 -20.91 1.50 -4.46
C VAL A 93 -20.92 1.77 -2.96
N SER A 94 -21.13 0.72 -2.16
CA SER A 94 -21.04 0.78 -0.71
C SER A 94 -19.62 1.12 -0.22
N ALA A 95 -18.59 0.54 -0.83
CA ALA A 95 -17.18 0.80 -0.50
C ALA A 95 -16.81 2.28 -0.66
N LEU A 96 -17.19 2.90 -1.78
CA LEU A 96 -16.92 4.33 -2.02
C LEU A 96 -17.76 5.23 -1.12
N LYS A 97 -19.05 4.90 -0.92
CA LYS A 97 -19.95 5.69 -0.07
C LYS A 97 -19.55 5.70 1.39
N PHE A 98 -19.01 4.59 1.89
CA PHE A 98 -18.67 4.40 3.30
C PHE A 98 -17.21 3.94 3.51
N ALA A 99 -16.27 4.55 2.79
CA ALA A 99 -14.87 4.12 2.74
C ALA A 99 -14.22 3.97 4.13
N SER A 100 -14.40 4.96 5.03
CA SER A 100 -13.84 4.90 6.39
C SER A 100 -14.38 3.73 7.22
N LYS A 101 -15.69 3.45 7.11
CA LYS A 101 -16.32 2.31 7.78
C LYS A 101 -15.70 1.01 7.30
N TRP A 102 -15.63 0.82 5.98
CA TRP A 102 -15.16 -0.44 5.40
C TRP A 102 -13.66 -0.64 5.58
N LEU A 103 -12.86 0.43 5.54
CA LEU A 103 -11.45 0.38 5.88
C LEU A 103 -11.25 -0.08 7.34
N LYS A 104 -12.06 0.43 8.28
CA LYS A 104 -12.02 0.00 9.68
C LYS A 104 -12.38 -1.49 9.84
N GLU A 105 -13.41 -1.97 9.15
CA GLU A 105 -13.76 -3.40 9.20
C GLU A 105 -12.69 -4.28 8.55
N LEU A 106 -12.06 -3.82 7.47
CA LEU A 106 -10.96 -4.53 6.84
C LEU A 106 -9.73 -4.60 7.74
N SER A 107 -9.40 -3.52 8.45
CA SER A 107 -8.31 -3.51 9.43
C SER A 107 -8.54 -4.52 10.56
N LYS A 108 -9.77 -4.67 11.05
CA LYS A 108 -10.10 -5.69 12.07
C LYS A 108 -9.91 -7.12 11.54
N LYS A 109 -10.30 -7.35 10.28
CA LYS A 109 -10.08 -8.65 9.63
C LYS A 109 -8.58 -8.93 9.50
N ALA A 110 -7.83 -7.98 8.95
CA ALA A 110 -6.39 -8.10 8.79
C ALA A 110 -5.67 -8.33 10.12
N SER A 111 -6.07 -7.65 11.21
CA SER A 111 -5.45 -7.87 12.53
C SER A 111 -5.69 -9.27 13.11
N ASN A 112 -6.81 -9.91 12.77
CA ASN A 112 -7.10 -11.27 13.26
C ASN A 112 -6.35 -12.36 12.48
N ASP A 113 -6.07 -12.09 11.20
CA ASP A 113 -5.42 -13.04 10.30
C ASP A 113 -3.89 -13.05 10.49
N ILE A 114 -3.33 -12.06 11.19
CA ILE A 114 -1.89 -11.83 11.28
C ILE A 114 -1.41 -12.12 12.71
N GLN A 115 -0.48 -13.07 12.81
CA GLN A 115 0.31 -13.33 14.01
C GLN A 115 1.72 -12.75 13.79
N VAL A 116 1.91 -11.46 14.08
CA VAL A 116 3.25 -10.85 14.23
C VAL A 116 3.65 -10.83 15.69
#